data_AF-A0A2E0Q967-F1
#
_entry.id   AF-A0A2E0Q967-F1
#
_cell.length_a   1.000
_cell.length_b   1.000
_cell.length_c   1.000
_cell.angle_alpha   90.00
_cell.angle_beta   90.00
_cell.angle_gamma   90.00
#
_symmetry.space_group_name_H-M   'P 1'
#
loop_
_entity.id
_entity.type
_entity.pdbx_description
1 polymer ?
#
loop_
_entity_poly.entity_id
_entity_poly.type
_entity_poly.pdbx_seq_one_letter_code
_entity_poly.pdbx_strand_id
1 'polypeptide(L)'
;MRSNDNFLVIDTAYSGFTIGLSCSGQTFVYQEETSRDQATNLLPQIDALLESALLNKSALNFIVVSRGPGSFTGIRLGIAAAQAIGLALNIPVYGVSVFDVLNYSVQKSLKPNENYFLVMETYKDYYYVQFYNQANKDPSKISFLNKEQISEIIVSDCMRHYFGNTHLEFVEALQEKQGVKVVSGNNYPKISGDDFIEYVTSLDFKNNEQYCVLDPIYLRPADVSQPKKKQRVLI
;
A
#
# COMPACT_ATOMS: atom_id res chain seq x y z
N MET A 1 -1.00 -12.59 17.08
CA MET A 1 -2.07 -11.86 17.82
C MET A 1 -3.17 -12.80 18.27
N ARG A 2 -4.05 -12.40 19.20
CA ARG A 2 -5.21 -13.22 19.58
C ARG A 2 -6.38 -12.88 18.65
N SER A 3 -7.23 -13.85 18.32
CA SER A 3 -8.42 -13.66 17.47
C SER A 3 -9.45 -12.64 18.01
N ASN A 4 -9.19 -12.04 19.18
CA ASN A 4 -10.11 -11.18 19.91
C ASN A 4 -9.59 -9.75 20.07
N ASP A 5 -8.43 -9.40 19.51
CA ASP A 5 -7.95 -8.02 19.55
C ASP A 5 -8.84 -7.15 18.63
N ASN A 6 -9.29 -6.00 19.11
CA ASN A 6 -10.02 -5.01 18.31
C ASN A 6 -9.04 -4.00 17.72
N PHE A 7 -8.99 -3.87 16.41
CA PHE A 7 -8.03 -2.98 15.77
C PHE A 7 -8.55 -2.36 14.48
N LEU A 8 -8.04 -1.17 14.19
CA LEU A 8 -8.35 -0.40 12.99
C LEU A 8 -7.18 -0.51 12.01
N VAL A 9 -7.47 -0.73 10.73
CA VAL A 9 -6.52 -0.61 9.63
C VAL A 9 -6.90 0.60 8.76
N ILE A 10 -5.91 1.37 8.33
CA ILE A 10 -6.09 2.57 7.51
C ILE A 10 -5.15 2.53 6.31
N ASP A 11 -5.69 2.54 5.10
CA ASP A 11 -4.94 2.77 3.87
C ASP A 11 -5.44 4.02 3.16
N THR A 12 -4.51 4.93 2.86
CA THR A 12 -4.78 6.21 2.17
C THR A 12 -3.78 6.41 1.03
N ALA A 13 -3.07 5.36 0.63
CA ALA A 13 -1.94 5.46 -0.29
C ALA A 13 -2.34 5.72 -1.75
N TYR A 14 -3.60 5.52 -2.13
CA TYR A 14 -4.09 5.68 -3.51
C TYR A 14 -5.20 6.73 -3.64
N SER A 15 -5.98 6.68 -4.71
CA SER A 15 -7.22 7.47 -4.87
C SER A 15 -8.27 7.00 -3.85
N GLY A 16 -8.66 7.91 -2.96
CA GLY A 16 -9.59 7.61 -1.88
C GLY A 16 -8.91 6.89 -0.71
N PHE A 17 -9.67 6.11 0.06
CA PHE A 17 -9.14 5.42 1.24
C PHE A 17 -9.90 4.13 1.53
N THR A 18 -9.21 3.21 2.19
CA THR A 18 -9.80 2.00 2.78
C THR A 18 -9.60 2.07 4.29
N ILE A 19 -10.67 1.83 5.04
CA ILE A 19 -10.59 1.56 6.47
C ILE A 19 -11.21 0.20 6.77
N GLY A 20 -10.63 -0.52 7.73
CA GLY A 20 -11.13 -1.79 8.18
C GLY A 20 -11.06 -1.89 9.70
N LEU A 21 -12.05 -2.52 10.31
CA LEU A 21 -12.12 -2.77 11.73
C LEU A 21 -12.26 -4.28 11.96
N SER A 22 -11.33 -4.85 12.71
CA SER A 22 -11.53 -6.15 13.34
C SER A 22 -12.15 -5.94 14.70
N CYS A 23 -13.29 -6.59 14.98
CA CYS A 23 -13.97 -6.53 16.25
C CYS A 23 -14.56 -7.90 16.60
N SER A 24 -14.09 -8.51 17.69
CA SER A 24 -14.60 -9.80 18.19
C SER A 24 -14.71 -10.91 17.12
N GLY A 25 -13.71 -11.01 16.24
CA GLY A 25 -13.68 -12.00 15.15
C GLY A 25 -14.52 -11.66 13.92
N GLN A 26 -15.14 -10.47 13.88
CA GLN A 26 -15.85 -9.94 12.72
C GLN A 26 -15.03 -8.84 12.05
N THR A 27 -15.21 -8.68 10.73
CA THR A 27 -14.60 -7.60 9.94
C THR A 27 -15.67 -6.61 9.50
N PHE A 28 -15.35 -5.33 9.58
CA PHE A 28 -16.14 -4.23 9.06
C PHE A 28 -15.23 -3.42 8.14
N VAL A 29 -15.67 -3.13 6.93
CA VAL A 29 -14.85 -2.47 5.92
C VAL A 29 -15.62 -1.32 5.30
N TYR A 30 -14.94 -0.20 5.09
CA TYR A 30 -15.43 0.90 4.29
C TYR A 30 -14.36 1.35 3.31
N GLN A 31 -14.78 1.67 2.09
CA GLN A 31 -13.90 2.10 1.02
C GLN A 31 -14.51 3.31 0.30
N GLU A 32 -13.71 4.36 0.17
CA GLU A 32 -13.99 5.53 -0.63
C GLU A 32 -13.12 5.48 -1.88
N GLU A 33 -13.71 5.70 -3.06
CA GLU A 33 -12.97 5.56 -4.32
C GLU A 33 -12.27 6.84 -4.77
N THR A 34 -12.74 7.99 -4.28
CA THR A 34 -12.25 9.29 -4.70
C THR A 34 -11.38 9.94 -3.63
N SER A 35 -10.29 10.57 -4.06
CA SER A 35 -9.48 11.42 -3.20
C SER A 35 -10.16 12.76 -2.89
N ARG A 36 -11.29 13.06 -3.54
CA ARG A 36 -12.08 14.25 -3.28
C ARG A 36 -12.60 14.17 -1.84
N ASP A 37 -12.30 15.20 -1.05
CA ASP A 37 -12.71 15.30 0.35
C ASP A 37 -12.18 14.17 1.26
N GLN A 38 -11.15 13.42 0.83
CA GLN A 38 -10.54 12.31 1.57
C GLN A 38 -10.19 12.68 3.01
N ALA A 39 -9.58 13.86 3.22
CA ALA A 39 -9.21 14.34 4.54
C ALA A 39 -10.42 14.67 5.42
N THR A 40 -11.51 15.14 4.82
CA THR A 40 -12.74 15.51 5.52
C THR A 40 -13.56 14.28 5.88
N ASN A 41 -13.55 13.25 5.02
CA ASN A 41 -14.39 12.06 5.17
C ASN A 41 -13.75 10.95 6.01
N LEU A 42 -12.42 10.89 6.13
CA LEU A 42 -11.73 9.78 6.80
C LEU A 42 -12.19 9.58 8.26
N LEU A 43 -12.15 10.63 9.09
CA LEU A 43 -12.53 10.53 10.51
C LEU A 43 -14.03 10.23 10.71
N PRO A 44 -14.97 10.92 10.03
CA PRO A 44 -16.39 10.56 10.09
C PRO A 44 -16.67 9.11 9.72
N GLN A 45 -15.97 8.55 8.72
CA GLN A 45 -16.17 7.16 8.32
C GLN A 45 -15.56 6.17 9.32
N ILE A 46 -14.48 6.53 10.01
CA ILE A 46 -13.96 5.73 11.15
C ILE A 46 -14.99 5.69 12.28
N ASP A 47 -15.58 6.83 12.63
CA ASP A 47 -16.62 6.89 13.66
C ASP A 47 -17.84 6.04 13.26
N ALA A 48 -18.32 6.17 12.01
CA ALA A 48 -19.43 5.37 11.49
C ALA A 48 -19.11 3.86 11.49
N LEU A 49 -17.87 3.47 11.17
CA LEU A 49 -17.44 2.08 11.19
C LEU A 49 -17.46 1.50 12.61
N LEU A 50 -16.96 2.25 13.60
CA LEU A 50 -17.01 1.87 15.02
C LEU A 50 -18.45 1.75 15.53
N GLU A 51 -19.31 2.70 15.15
CA GLU A 51 -20.74 2.66 15.48
C GLU A 51 -21.43 1.42 14.89
N SER A 52 -21.13 1.08 13.63
CA SER A 52 -21.69 -0.10 12.96
C SER A 52 -21.30 -1.42 13.65
N ALA A 53 -20.12 -1.45 14.28
CA ALA A 53 -19.63 -2.58 15.04
C ALA A 53 -20.06 -2.54 16.53
N LEU A 54 -20.83 -1.52 16.93
CA LEU A 54 -21.18 -1.26 18.34
C LEU A 54 -19.95 -1.20 19.26
N LEU A 55 -18.81 -0.76 18.73
CA LEU A 55 -17.54 -0.73 19.45
C LEU A 55 -17.28 0.67 19.99
N ASN A 56 -17.08 0.79 21.29
CA ASN A 56 -16.58 2.04 21.87
C ASN A 56 -15.12 2.24 21.43
N LYS A 57 -14.76 3.43 20.94
CA LYS A 57 -13.38 3.76 20.53
C LYS A 57 -12.32 3.42 21.58
N SER A 58 -12.62 3.54 22.87
CA SER A 58 -11.69 3.18 23.96
C SER A 58 -11.38 1.68 24.06
N ALA A 59 -12.17 0.83 23.39
CA ALA A 59 -11.95 -0.61 23.31
C ALA A 59 -11.05 -1.03 22.14
N LEU A 60 -10.59 -0.08 21.31
CA LEU A 60 -9.52 -0.34 20.34
C LEU A 60 -8.22 -0.69 21.06
N ASN A 61 -7.52 -1.70 20.56
CA ASN A 61 -6.24 -2.12 21.13
C ASN A 61 -5.05 -1.50 20.42
N PHE A 62 -5.13 -1.26 19.11
CA PHE A 62 -4.10 -0.63 18.30
C PHE A 62 -4.64 -0.22 16.93
N ILE A 63 -3.82 0.51 16.17
CA ILE A 63 -4.10 0.93 14.80
C ILE A 63 -2.94 0.47 13.91
N VAL A 64 -3.24 0.01 12.70
CA VAL A 64 -2.25 -0.25 11.65
C VAL A 64 -2.51 0.68 10.47
N VAL A 65 -1.47 1.34 9.99
CA VAL A 65 -1.57 2.27 8.86
C VAL A 65 -0.60 1.89 7.74
N SER A 66 -1.02 2.03 6.49
CA SER A 66 -0.10 1.89 5.37
C SER A 66 0.89 3.07 5.32
N ARG A 67 2.18 2.78 5.12
CA ARG A 67 3.24 3.79 5.07
C ARG A 67 3.72 4.08 3.64
N GLY A 68 2.99 3.57 2.66
CA GLY A 68 3.33 3.64 1.25
C GLY A 68 4.07 2.40 0.73
N PRO A 69 4.62 2.48 -0.49
CA PRO A 69 4.63 3.66 -1.37
C PRO A 69 3.24 4.03 -1.88
N GLY A 70 3.09 5.23 -2.46
CA GLY A 70 1.78 5.79 -2.84
C GLY A 70 1.79 7.32 -2.94
N SER A 71 0.60 7.93 -2.95
CA SER A 71 0.40 9.38 -2.97
C SER A 71 1.02 10.05 -1.75
N PHE A 72 1.85 11.09 -2.00
CA PHE A 72 2.52 11.84 -0.94
C PHE A 72 1.54 12.45 0.07
N THR A 73 0.45 13.05 -0.43
CA THR A 73 -0.60 13.64 0.40
C THR A 73 -1.38 12.56 1.14
N GLY A 74 -1.73 11.48 0.45
CA GLY A 74 -2.50 10.36 0.99
C GLY A 74 -1.80 9.68 2.16
N ILE A 75 -0.56 9.21 1.96
CA ILE A 75 0.22 8.53 3.00
C ILE A 75 0.33 9.38 4.27
N ARG A 76 0.59 10.68 4.12
CA ARG A 76 0.70 11.60 5.27
C ARG A 76 -0.62 11.78 5.99
N LEU A 77 -1.73 11.85 5.25
CA LEU A 77 -3.07 11.93 5.84
C LEU A 77 -3.35 10.70 6.72
N GLY A 78 -3.15 9.49 6.19
CA GLY A 78 -3.40 8.26 6.95
C GLY A 78 -2.53 8.15 8.19
N ILE A 79 -1.21 8.39 8.05
CA ILE A 79 -0.29 8.34 9.19
C ILE A 79 -0.65 9.37 10.26
N ALA A 80 -0.95 10.61 9.85
CA ALA A 80 -1.33 11.67 10.79
C ALA A 80 -2.65 11.33 11.52
N ALA A 81 -3.65 10.80 10.81
CA ALA A 81 -4.90 10.36 11.42
C ALA A 81 -4.68 9.22 12.41
N ALA A 82 -3.93 8.18 12.01
CA ALA A 82 -3.61 7.05 12.87
C ALA A 82 -2.86 7.49 14.15
N GLN A 83 -1.86 8.35 14.01
CA GLN A 83 -1.11 8.89 15.15
C GLN A 83 -1.98 9.74 16.06
N ALA A 84 -2.86 10.58 15.51
CA ALA A 84 -3.77 11.42 16.30
C ALA A 84 -4.74 10.57 17.13
N ILE A 85 -5.35 9.54 16.52
CA ILE A 85 -6.25 8.61 17.22
C ILE A 85 -5.48 7.79 18.25
N GLY A 86 -4.31 7.26 17.88
CA GLY A 86 -3.45 6.49 18.78
C GLY A 86 -3.03 7.29 20.02
N LEU A 87 -2.63 8.55 19.82
CA LEU A 87 -2.30 9.47 20.90
C LEU A 87 -3.51 9.77 21.79
N ALA A 88 -4.67 10.06 21.19
CA ALA A 88 -5.89 10.40 21.94
C ALA A 88 -6.43 9.24 22.79
N LEU A 89 -6.26 8.01 22.31
CA LEU A 89 -6.71 6.78 23.00
C LEU A 89 -5.60 6.12 23.84
N ASN A 90 -4.37 6.64 23.76
CA ASN A 90 -3.18 6.04 24.37
C ASN A 90 -2.97 4.56 23.96
N ILE A 91 -3.05 4.30 22.64
CA ILE A 91 -2.88 2.96 22.05
C ILE A 91 -1.75 2.99 20.99
N PRO A 92 -1.04 1.87 20.79
CA PRO A 92 0.04 1.82 19.82
C PRO A 92 -0.47 1.93 18.38
N VAL A 93 0.38 2.51 17.53
CA VAL A 93 0.17 2.64 16.09
C VAL A 93 1.33 1.96 15.39
N TYR A 94 1.01 1.03 14.50
CA TYR A 94 1.97 0.32 13.69
C TYR A 94 1.82 0.74 12.23
N GLY A 95 2.88 0.57 11.45
CA GLY A 95 2.76 0.77 10.03
C GLY A 95 3.44 -0.29 9.19
N VAL A 96 2.82 -0.54 8.03
CA VAL A 96 3.18 -1.61 7.10
C VAL A 96 3.36 -1.06 5.70
N SER A 97 4.11 -1.78 4.85
CA SER A 97 4.21 -1.45 3.43
C SER A 97 2.89 -1.77 2.74
N VAL A 98 2.47 -0.91 1.81
CA VAL A 98 1.36 -1.19 0.90
C VAL A 98 1.62 -2.49 0.15
N PHE A 99 2.85 -2.67 -0.34
CA PHE A 99 3.22 -3.86 -1.11
C PHE A 99 3.17 -5.14 -0.28
N ASP A 100 3.39 -5.09 1.03
CA ASP A 100 3.29 -6.29 1.87
C ASP A 100 1.83 -6.78 1.97
N VAL A 101 0.88 -5.84 2.11
CA VAL A 101 -0.54 -6.14 2.13
C VAL A 101 -1.00 -6.68 0.76
N LEU A 102 -0.55 -6.04 -0.32
CA LEU A 102 -0.87 -6.48 -1.66
C LEU A 102 -0.29 -7.85 -2.00
N ASN A 103 0.93 -8.10 -1.54
CA ASN A 103 1.55 -9.41 -1.64
C ASN A 103 0.70 -10.49 -0.97
N TYR A 104 0.19 -10.20 0.22
CA TYR A 104 -0.73 -11.10 0.93
C TYR A 104 -2.00 -11.39 0.10
N SER A 105 -2.61 -10.36 -0.51
CA SER A 105 -3.78 -10.54 -1.39
C SER A 105 -3.48 -11.42 -2.60
N VAL A 106 -2.40 -11.14 -3.33
CA VAL A 106 -2.11 -11.83 -4.60
C VAL A 106 -1.67 -13.28 -4.40
N GLN A 107 -1.00 -13.58 -3.29
CA GLN A 107 -0.54 -14.94 -2.98
C GLN A 107 -1.70 -15.93 -2.87
N LYS A 108 -2.91 -15.48 -2.52
CA LYS A 108 -4.12 -16.32 -2.50
C LYS A 108 -4.51 -16.86 -3.88
N SER A 109 -4.11 -16.17 -4.95
CA SER A 109 -4.48 -16.49 -6.33
C SER A 109 -3.35 -17.15 -7.14
N LEU A 110 -2.14 -17.20 -6.59
CA LEU A 110 -0.95 -17.72 -7.25
C LEU A 110 -0.74 -19.20 -6.96
N LYS A 111 -0.16 -19.93 -7.92
CA LYS A 111 0.31 -21.29 -7.66
C LYS A 111 1.65 -21.24 -6.90
N PRO A 112 2.00 -22.30 -6.15
CA PRO A 112 3.33 -22.40 -5.55
C PRO A 112 4.44 -22.22 -6.59
N ASN A 113 5.52 -21.52 -6.22
CA ASN A 113 6.72 -21.30 -7.04
C ASN A 113 6.52 -20.46 -8.31
N GLU A 114 5.48 -19.63 -8.39
CA GLU A 114 5.31 -18.69 -9.50
C GLU A 114 6.02 -17.36 -9.21
N ASN A 115 6.82 -16.89 -10.18
CA ASN A 115 7.45 -15.57 -10.13
C ASN A 115 6.47 -14.50 -10.61
N TYR A 116 6.37 -13.41 -9.86
CA TYR A 116 5.47 -12.29 -10.15
C TYR A 116 6.08 -10.98 -9.69
N PHE A 117 5.44 -9.90 -10.10
CA PHE A 117 5.78 -8.58 -9.64
C PHE A 117 4.53 -7.76 -9.37
N LEU A 118 4.65 -6.94 -8.34
CA LEU A 118 3.67 -5.93 -8.01
C LEU A 118 4.12 -4.61 -8.64
N VAL A 119 3.17 -3.87 -9.17
CA VAL A 119 3.38 -2.54 -9.76
C VAL A 119 2.33 -1.59 -9.25
N MET A 120 2.76 -0.37 -8.95
CA MET A 120 1.85 0.75 -8.74
C MET A 120 2.31 1.94 -9.55
N GLU A 121 1.39 2.50 -10.33
CA GLU A 121 1.62 3.74 -11.03
C GLU A 121 1.95 4.88 -10.06
N THR A 122 2.84 5.77 -10.49
CA THR A 122 3.17 6.99 -9.75
C THR A 122 3.20 8.19 -10.69
N TYR A 123 4.28 8.96 -10.71
CA TYR A 123 4.37 10.19 -11.48
C TYR A 123 4.88 9.93 -12.91
N LYS A 124 4.08 10.34 -13.92
CA LYS A 124 4.40 10.16 -15.35
C LYS A 124 4.61 8.68 -15.69
N ASP A 125 5.53 8.34 -16.57
CA ASP A 125 5.86 6.97 -17.00
C ASP A 125 6.72 6.18 -16.01
N TYR A 126 6.59 6.46 -14.70
CA TYR A 126 7.30 5.74 -13.64
C TYR A 126 6.34 4.96 -12.74
N TYR A 127 6.88 3.88 -12.18
CA TYR A 127 6.15 2.90 -11.37
C TYR A 127 6.96 2.56 -10.13
N TYR A 128 6.26 2.32 -9.02
CA TYR A 128 6.80 1.56 -7.92
C TYR A 128 6.67 0.07 -8.25
N VAL A 129 7.74 -0.69 -8.07
CA VAL A 129 7.81 -2.09 -8.49
C VAL A 129 8.48 -2.94 -7.41
N GLN A 130 7.94 -4.12 -7.15
CA GLN A 130 8.59 -5.12 -6.31
C GLN A 130 8.45 -6.49 -6.95
N PHE A 131 9.57 -7.19 -7.05
CA PHE A 131 9.66 -8.50 -7.66
C PHE A 131 9.67 -9.58 -6.58
N TYR A 132 8.93 -10.65 -6.85
CA TYR A 132 8.78 -11.80 -5.98
C TYR A 132 9.19 -13.04 -6.75
N ASN A 133 10.32 -13.61 -6.36
CA ASN A 133 10.78 -14.89 -6.86
C ASN A 133 10.45 -15.93 -5.79
N GLN A 134 9.43 -16.76 -5.97
CA GLN A 134 9.00 -17.70 -4.93
C GLN A 134 10.05 -18.77 -4.56
N ALA A 135 11.13 -18.93 -5.34
CA ALA A 135 12.29 -19.75 -4.93
C ALA A 135 13.17 -19.04 -3.87
N ASN A 136 13.08 -17.71 -3.77
CA ASN A 136 13.70 -16.89 -2.75
C ASN A 136 12.63 -16.30 -1.83
N LYS A 137 12.67 -16.62 -0.53
CA LYS A 137 11.59 -16.19 0.39
C LYS A 137 11.50 -14.68 0.54
N ASP A 138 12.59 -13.96 0.30
CA ASP A 138 12.64 -12.51 0.45
C ASP A 138 12.35 -11.80 -0.88
N PRO A 139 11.41 -10.84 -0.90
CA PRO A 139 11.14 -10.05 -2.10
C PRO A 139 12.30 -9.10 -2.41
N SER A 140 12.34 -8.59 -3.65
CA SER A 140 13.25 -7.50 -3.99
C SER A 140 12.96 -6.26 -3.13
N LYS A 141 13.90 -5.32 -3.09
CA LYS A 141 13.56 -3.96 -2.64
C LYS A 141 12.52 -3.36 -3.57
N ILE A 142 11.64 -2.52 -3.01
CA ILE A 142 10.72 -1.73 -3.82
C ILE A 142 11.54 -0.70 -4.60
N SER A 143 11.35 -0.67 -5.91
CA SER A 143 12.12 0.12 -6.87
C SER A 143 11.25 1.15 -7.57
N PHE A 144 11.84 2.26 -7.99
CA PHE A 144 11.20 3.29 -8.81
C PHE A 144 11.74 3.17 -10.24
N LEU A 145 10.93 2.62 -11.15
CA LEU A 145 11.36 2.20 -12.49
C LEU A 145 10.46 2.77 -13.58
N ASN A 146 10.99 2.97 -14.77
CA ASN A 146 10.20 3.27 -15.97
C ASN A 146 9.82 1.99 -16.75
N LYS A 147 9.04 2.15 -17.83
CA LYS A 147 8.55 1.04 -18.66
C LYS A 147 9.68 0.21 -19.26
N GLU A 148 10.75 0.86 -19.70
CA GLU A 148 11.90 0.21 -20.34
C GLU A 148 12.66 -0.68 -19.35
N GLN A 149 12.96 -0.15 -18.16
CA GLN A 149 13.66 -0.88 -17.09
C GLN A 149 12.84 -2.08 -16.61
N ILE A 150 11.53 -1.93 -16.46
CA ILE A 150 10.64 -3.03 -16.09
C ILE A 150 10.67 -4.12 -17.16
N SER A 151 10.60 -3.72 -18.43
CA SER A 151 10.62 -4.65 -19.56
C SER A 151 11.92 -5.47 -19.63
N GLU A 152 13.07 -4.86 -19.35
CA GLU A 152 14.36 -5.55 -19.32
C GLU A 152 14.40 -6.63 -18.23
N ILE A 153 13.93 -6.31 -17.01
CA ILE A 153 13.94 -7.24 -15.86
C ILE A 153 12.98 -8.42 -16.09
N ILE A 154 11.79 -8.15 -16.64
CA ILE A 154 10.82 -9.20 -16.93
C ILE A 154 11.40 -10.25 -17.88
N VAL A 155 12.16 -9.80 -18.88
CA VAL A 155 12.85 -10.68 -19.84
C VAL A 155 13.97 -11.46 -19.17
N SER A 156 14.75 -10.85 -18.26
CA SER A 156 15.87 -11.53 -17.61
C SER A 156 15.44 -12.58 -16.58
N ASP A 157 14.38 -12.31 -15.82
CA ASP A 157 14.01 -13.09 -14.64
C ASP A 157 12.82 -14.03 -14.87
N CYS A 158 12.33 -14.13 -16.12
CA CYS A 158 11.21 -14.98 -16.52
C CYS A 158 9.96 -14.76 -15.66
N MET A 159 9.59 -13.49 -15.43
CA MET A 159 8.40 -13.12 -14.66
C MET A 159 7.13 -13.58 -15.38
N ARG A 160 6.28 -14.33 -14.69
CA ARG A 160 5.07 -14.92 -15.29
C ARG A 160 3.81 -14.14 -15.02
N HIS A 161 3.73 -13.42 -13.90
CA HIS A 161 2.51 -12.74 -13.51
C HIS A 161 2.74 -11.29 -13.10
N TYR A 162 1.77 -10.45 -13.44
CA TYR A 162 1.72 -9.03 -13.11
C TYR A 162 0.46 -8.71 -12.31
N PHE A 163 0.61 -7.91 -11.25
CA PHE A 163 -0.49 -7.32 -10.49
C PHE A 163 -0.22 -5.84 -10.26
N GLY A 164 -1.15 -4.98 -10.70
CA GLY A 164 -0.94 -3.54 -10.57
C GLY A 164 -2.01 -2.72 -11.27
N ASN A 165 -2.21 -1.50 -10.79
CA ASN A 165 -3.10 -0.52 -11.40
C ASN A 165 -2.21 0.40 -12.24
N THR A 166 -2.41 0.33 -13.54
CA THR A 166 -1.60 1.02 -14.54
C THR A 166 -2.46 1.30 -15.76
N HIS A 167 -2.08 2.30 -16.53
CA HIS A 167 -2.67 2.55 -17.85
C HIS A 167 -2.64 1.32 -18.77
N LEU A 168 -3.71 1.18 -19.58
CA LEU A 168 -3.91 0.08 -20.52
C LEU A 168 -2.72 -0.13 -21.45
N GLU A 169 -2.11 0.95 -21.94
CA GLU A 169 -0.91 0.90 -22.81
C GLU A 169 0.25 0.12 -22.17
N PHE A 170 0.43 0.24 -20.86
CA PHE A 170 1.45 -0.53 -20.14
C PHE A 170 1.09 -2.01 -20.07
N VAL A 171 -0.18 -2.32 -19.83
CA VAL A 171 -0.68 -3.70 -19.81
C VAL A 171 -0.48 -4.36 -21.17
N GLU A 172 -0.83 -3.66 -22.25
CA GLU A 172 -0.65 -4.12 -23.63
C GLU A 172 0.83 -4.36 -23.94
N ALA A 173 1.71 -3.41 -23.62
CA ALA A 173 3.16 -3.54 -23.81
C ALA A 173 3.76 -4.75 -23.06
N LEU A 174 3.20 -5.10 -21.90
CA LEU A 174 3.60 -6.30 -21.15
C LEU A 174 3.09 -7.59 -21.79
N GLN A 175 1.85 -7.60 -22.30
CA GLN A 175 1.24 -8.78 -22.94
C GLN A 175 1.94 -9.18 -24.24
N GLU A 176 2.54 -8.22 -24.96
CA GLU A 176 3.35 -8.49 -26.14
C GLU A 176 4.63 -9.29 -25.82
N LYS A 177 5.07 -9.33 -24.55
CA LYS A 177 6.23 -10.11 -24.12
C LYS A 177 5.84 -11.58 -23.90
N GLN A 178 6.44 -12.49 -24.67
CA GLN A 178 6.23 -13.93 -24.52
C GLN A 178 6.47 -14.40 -23.08
N GLY A 179 5.49 -15.08 -22.49
CA GLY A 179 5.60 -15.70 -21.17
C GLY A 179 5.03 -14.88 -20.01
N VAL A 180 4.66 -13.62 -20.22
CA VAL A 180 3.97 -12.79 -19.21
C VAL A 180 2.47 -13.00 -19.32
N LYS A 181 1.85 -13.49 -18.24
CA LYS A 181 0.41 -13.55 -18.07
C LYS A 181 -0.05 -12.38 -17.20
N VAL A 182 -0.88 -11.52 -17.76
CA VAL A 182 -1.56 -10.48 -16.97
C VAL A 182 -2.67 -11.14 -16.16
N VAL A 183 -2.57 -11.08 -14.84
CA VAL A 183 -3.57 -11.69 -13.93
C VAL A 183 -4.65 -10.69 -13.54
N SER A 184 -4.33 -9.40 -13.44
CA SER A 184 -5.34 -8.37 -13.22
C SER A 184 -4.89 -7.04 -13.84
N GLY A 185 -5.66 -6.53 -14.79
CA GLY A 185 -5.32 -5.31 -15.54
C GLY A 185 -6.21 -4.10 -15.29
N ASN A 186 -7.23 -4.13 -14.41
CA ASN A 186 -8.14 -2.98 -14.26
C ASN A 186 -8.78 -2.73 -12.88
N ASN A 187 -8.53 -3.54 -11.83
CA ASN A 187 -9.21 -3.37 -10.53
C ASN A 187 -8.36 -3.70 -9.27
N TYR A 188 -7.06 -3.95 -9.42
CA TYR A 188 -6.16 -4.24 -8.30
C TYR A 188 -4.82 -3.55 -8.58
N PRO A 189 -4.18 -2.94 -7.58
CA PRO A 189 -4.31 -3.28 -6.18
C PRO A 189 -4.82 -2.08 -5.37
N LYS A 190 -6.13 -1.98 -5.19
CA LYS A 190 -6.63 -1.33 -3.99
C LYS A 190 -6.52 -2.36 -2.88
N ILE A 191 -5.90 -2.00 -1.76
CA ILE A 191 -5.92 -2.85 -0.57
C ILE A 191 -7.39 -2.99 -0.16
N SER A 192 -7.92 -4.21 -0.19
CA SER A 192 -9.22 -4.51 0.40
C SER A 192 -9.09 -4.45 1.92
N GLY A 193 -10.13 -3.96 2.61
CA GLY A 193 -10.10 -3.91 4.07
C GLY A 193 -9.97 -5.30 4.70
N ASP A 194 -10.59 -6.32 4.09
CA ASP A 194 -10.50 -7.70 4.55
C ASP A 194 -9.08 -8.25 4.42
N ASP A 195 -8.42 -8.09 3.26
CA ASP A 195 -7.04 -8.56 3.10
C ASP A 195 -6.08 -7.82 4.04
N PHE A 196 -6.32 -6.53 4.29
CA PHE A 196 -5.51 -5.77 5.24
C PHE A 196 -5.69 -6.29 6.66
N ILE A 197 -6.94 -6.52 7.09
CA ILE A 197 -7.23 -7.10 8.41
C ILE A 197 -6.61 -8.49 8.55
N GLU A 198 -6.74 -9.34 7.54
CA GLU A 198 -6.17 -10.68 7.54
C GLU A 198 -4.63 -10.66 7.57
N TYR A 199 -4.01 -9.82 6.75
CA TYR A 199 -2.57 -9.60 6.77
C TYR A 199 -2.11 -9.18 8.15
N VAL A 200 -2.74 -8.17 8.76
CA VAL A 200 -2.45 -7.71 10.13
C VAL A 200 -2.65 -8.83 11.16
N THR A 201 -3.68 -9.66 11.00
CA THR A 201 -3.95 -10.81 11.88
C THR A 201 -2.84 -11.87 11.80
N SER A 202 -2.22 -12.03 10.63
CA SER A 202 -1.11 -12.96 10.41
C SER A 202 0.21 -12.50 11.04
N LEU A 203 0.32 -11.22 11.42
CA LEU A 203 1.54 -10.63 11.95
C LEU A 203 1.66 -10.73 13.48
N ASP A 204 2.90 -10.62 13.96
CA ASP A 204 3.23 -10.49 15.37
C ASP A 204 3.87 -9.13 15.67
N PHE A 205 3.04 -8.09 15.73
CA PHE A 205 3.48 -6.70 15.97
C PHE A 205 4.14 -6.50 17.35
N LYS A 206 3.71 -7.26 18.37
CA LYS A 206 4.18 -7.04 19.76
C LYS A 206 5.65 -7.39 19.95
N ASN A 207 6.21 -8.22 19.07
CA ASN A 207 7.60 -8.69 19.16
C ASN A 207 8.47 -8.20 18.01
N ASN A 208 7.99 -7.22 17.23
CA ASN A 208 8.70 -6.78 16.03
C ASN A 208 8.71 -5.25 15.89
N GLU A 209 9.81 -4.64 16.36
CA GLU A 209 10.03 -3.20 16.37
C GLU A 209 9.99 -2.56 14.97
N GLN A 210 10.18 -3.34 13.89
CA GLN A 210 10.16 -2.80 12.53
C GLN A 210 8.84 -2.12 12.17
N TYR A 211 7.74 -2.57 12.78
CA TYR A 211 6.40 -2.03 12.55
C TYR A 211 6.09 -0.80 13.40
N CYS A 212 6.89 -0.49 14.42
CA CYS A 212 6.77 0.74 15.21
C CYS A 212 7.26 1.97 14.45
N VAL A 213 8.02 1.77 13.35
CA VAL A 213 8.44 2.85 12.47
C VAL A 213 7.22 3.34 11.70
N LEU A 214 7.03 4.66 11.60
CA LEU A 214 5.92 5.28 10.86
C LEU A 214 6.38 6.18 9.71
N ASP A 215 7.69 6.30 9.47
CA ASP A 215 8.23 7.12 8.38
C ASP A 215 7.67 6.66 7.01
N PRO A 216 7.18 7.58 6.17
CA PRO A 216 6.73 7.20 4.83
C PRO A 216 7.84 6.55 3.99
N ILE A 217 7.48 5.54 3.19
CA ILE A 217 8.38 4.91 2.23
C ILE A 217 8.49 5.80 0.98
N TYR A 218 9.45 6.74 1.00
CA TYR A 218 9.75 7.61 -0.14
C TYR A 218 10.83 7.02 -1.04
N LEU A 219 10.42 6.53 -2.22
CA LEU A 219 11.31 5.91 -3.21
C LEU A 219 11.65 6.84 -4.37
N ARG A 220 10.89 7.94 -4.53
CA ARG A 220 11.14 8.92 -5.58
C ARG A 220 12.35 9.79 -5.22
N PRO A 221 13.35 9.93 -6.10
CA PRO A 221 14.44 10.87 -5.89
C PRO A 221 13.92 12.32 -5.89
N ALA A 222 14.61 13.21 -5.17
CA ALA A 222 14.22 14.62 -5.13
C ALA A 222 14.31 15.25 -6.53
N ASP A 223 13.25 15.95 -6.96
CA ASP A 223 13.21 16.65 -8.27
C ASP A 223 14.09 17.92 -8.31
N VAL A 224 14.88 18.17 -7.27
CA VAL A 224 15.69 19.38 -7.16
C VAL A 224 16.90 19.27 -8.09
N SER A 225 16.78 19.90 -9.25
CA SER A 225 17.94 20.24 -10.07
C SER A 225 18.62 21.49 -9.50
N GLN A 226 19.95 21.58 -9.62
CA GLN A 226 20.64 22.83 -9.26
C GLN A 226 20.07 23.98 -10.11
N PRO A 227 19.82 25.16 -9.52
CA PRO A 227 19.35 26.30 -10.28
C PRO A 227 20.34 26.59 -11.41
N LYS A 228 19.84 26.71 -12.65
CA LYS A 228 20.65 27.10 -13.80
C LYS A 228 21.41 28.37 -13.42
N LYS A 229 22.75 28.38 -13.52
CA LYS A 229 23.58 29.57 -13.31
C LYS A 229 23.06 30.69 -14.21
N LYS A 230 22.25 31.61 -13.67
CA LYS A 230 21.92 32.85 -14.36
C LYS A 230 23.23 33.63 -14.43
N GLN A 231 23.79 33.77 -15.64
CA GLN A 231 24.75 34.83 -15.91
C GLN A 231 24.03 36.13 -15.54
N ARG A 232 24.40 36.74 -14.42
CA ARG A 232 23.97 38.10 -14.11
C ARG A 232 24.63 38.97 -15.17
N VAL A 233 23.86 39.40 -16.17
CA VAL A 233 24.25 40.54 -16.99
C VAL A 233 24.14 41.74 -16.07
N LEU A 234 25.29 42.24 -15.62
CA LEU A 234 25.38 43.57 -15.04
C LEU A 234 25.10 44.54 -16.19
N ILE A 235 23.95 45.22 -16.12
CA ILE A 235 23.68 46.42 -16.92
C ILE A 235 24.16 47.62 -16.08
#